data_AF-A0A942GVI9-F1
#
_entry.id   AF-A0A942GVI9-F1
#
_cell.length_a   1.000
_cell.length_b   1.000
_cell.length_c   1.000
_cell.angle_alpha   90.00
_cell.angle_beta   90.00
_cell.angle_gamma   90.00
#
_symmetry.space_group_name_H-M   'P 1'
#
loop_
_entity.id
_entity.type
_entity.pdbx_description
1 polymer ?
#
loop_
_entity_poly.entity_id
_entity_poly.type
_entity_poly.pdbx_seq_one_letter_code
_entity_poly.pdbx_strand_id
1 'polypeptide(L)'
;MTFKGDGKLTTEIGGAGIQIDGTYKVEGDKLSFDLDYANAKLPEADPVKLNVAREQLAKMRRTSNSTIRWIDGDHFILKNEKGIEESFQRFGN
;
A
#
# COMPACT_ATOMS: atom_id res chain seq x y z
N MET A 1 0.74 4.26 5.86
CA MET A 1 1.58 3.26 5.15
C MET A 1 3.04 3.57 5.42
N THR A 2 3.80 2.58 5.89
CA THR A 2 5.20 2.75 6.26
C THR A 2 6.07 1.82 5.42
N PHE A 3 6.99 2.43 4.67
CA PHE A 3 8.02 1.72 3.90
C PHE A 3 9.26 1.56 4.79
N LYS A 4 9.63 0.32 5.07
CA LYS A 4 10.84 -0.01 5.81
C LYS A 4 11.99 -0.25 4.81
N GLY A 5 13.18 0.27 5.11
CA GLY A 5 14.33 0.23 4.20
C GLY A 5 14.82 -1.17 3.82
N ASP A 6 14.34 -2.22 4.49
CA ASP A 6 14.59 -3.62 4.18
C ASP A 6 13.70 -4.19 3.06
N GLY A 7 12.94 -3.34 2.35
CA GLY A 7 12.02 -3.77 1.29
C GLY A 7 10.70 -4.31 1.83
N LYS A 8 10.43 -4.14 3.14
CA LYS A 8 9.14 -4.45 3.75
C LYS A 8 8.23 -3.24 3.80
N LEU A 9 6.97 -3.50 3.55
CA LEU A 9 5.88 -2.54 3.55
C LEU A 9 4.92 -2.99 4.64
N THR A 10 4.67 -2.15 5.63
CA THR A 10 3.54 -2.36 6.54
C THR A 10 2.55 -1.24 6.25
N THR A 11 1.37 -1.59 5.75
CA THR A 11 0.29 -0.61 5.62
C THR A 11 -0.67 -0.76 6.79
N GLU A 12 -1.06 0.38 7.37
CA GLU A 12 -2.18 0.44 8.28
C GLU A 12 -3.35 1.07 7.53
N ILE A 13 -4.47 0.35 7.47
CA ILE A 13 -5.66 0.80 6.77
C ILE A 13 -6.66 1.38 7.77
N GLY A 14 -6.86 2.70 7.70
CA GLY A 14 -8.09 3.39 8.13
C GLY A 14 -8.42 3.39 9.62
N GLY A 15 -7.48 3.70 10.52
CA GLY A 15 -7.75 3.87 11.97
C GLY A 15 -8.35 2.64 12.66
N ALA A 16 -8.39 1.52 11.94
CA ALA A 16 -9.12 0.32 12.27
C ALA A 16 -8.22 -0.74 12.92
N GLY A 17 -6.92 -0.45 13.06
CA GLY A 17 -5.91 -1.39 13.54
C GLY A 17 -5.60 -2.51 12.55
N ILE A 18 -5.93 -2.32 11.26
CA ILE A 18 -5.68 -3.32 10.23
C ILE A 18 -4.27 -3.14 9.71
N GLN A 19 -3.39 -4.06 10.10
CA GLN A 19 -2.02 -4.09 9.63
C GLN A 19 -1.87 -5.17 8.56
N ILE A 20 -1.30 -4.76 7.43
CA ILE A 20 -1.00 -5.64 6.31
C ILE A 20 0.47 -5.50 6.02
N ASP A 21 1.18 -6.59 6.26
CA ASP A 21 2.58 -6.72 5.90
C ASP A 21 2.71 -7.19 4.46
N GLY A 22 3.77 -6.72 3.82
CA GLY A 22 4.11 -7.06 2.47
C GLY A 22 5.55 -6.67 2.19
N THR A 23 5.93 -6.85 0.93
CA THR A 23 7.20 -6.39 0.40
C THR A 23 6.95 -5.40 -0.72
N TYR A 24 7.88 -4.49 -0.92
CA TYR A 24 7.88 -3.59 -2.05
C TYR A 24 9.23 -3.64 -2.75
N LYS A 25 9.20 -3.46 -4.06
CA LYS A 25 10.36 -3.42 -4.92
C LYS A 25 10.27 -2.19 -5.80
N VAL A 26 11.28 -1.34 -5.74
CA VAL A 26 11.45 -0.21 -6.65
C VAL A 26 12.49 -0.61 -7.69
N GLU A 27 12.09 -0.70 -8.96
CA GLU A 27 13.00 -0.92 -10.08
C GLU A 27 12.93 0.28 -11.02
N GLY A 28 13.91 1.19 -10.89
CA GLY A 28 13.91 2.46 -11.60
C GLY A 28 12.72 3.33 -11.19
N ASP A 29 11.86 3.66 -12.15
CA ASP A 29 10.61 4.41 -11.96
C ASP A 29 9.39 3.51 -11.68
N LYS A 30 9.55 2.20 -11.57
CA LYS A 30 8.44 1.29 -11.25
C LYS A 30 8.46 0.88 -9.79
N LEU A 31 7.32 1.04 -9.12
CA LEU A 31 7.07 0.49 -7.80
C LEU A 31 6.13 -0.72 -7.96
N SER A 32 6.61 -1.88 -7.51
CA SER A 32 5.82 -3.08 -7.32
C SER A 32 5.69 -3.38 -5.85
N PHE A 33 4.53 -3.86 -5.39
CA PHE A 33 4.33 -4.28 -4.01
C PHE A 33 3.60 -5.61 -4.00
N ASP A 34 4.16 -6.54 -3.25
CA ASP A 34 3.59 -7.85 -3.01
C ASP A 34 3.13 -7.88 -1.56
N LEU A 35 1.82 -7.73 -1.37
CA LEU A 35 1.21 -7.76 -0.04
C LEU A 35 0.97 -9.21 0.35
N ASP A 36 1.43 -9.60 1.54
CA ASP A 36 1.22 -10.95 2.05
C ASP A 36 -0.13 -11.02 2.76
N TYR A 37 -1.16 -11.38 1.98
CA TYR A 37 -2.54 -11.47 2.45
C TYR A 37 -2.75 -12.61 3.44
N ALA A 38 -1.87 -13.62 3.45
CA ALA A 38 -1.96 -14.75 4.35
C ALA A 38 -1.71 -14.34 5.81
N ASN A 39 -0.88 -13.31 6.01
CA ASN A 39 -0.55 -12.77 7.33
C ASN A 39 -1.29 -11.46 7.67
N ALA A 40 -2.19 -10.98 6.81
CA ALA A 40 -2.96 -9.78 7.09
C ALA A 40 -3.78 -9.95 8.39
N LYS A 41 -3.47 -9.16 9.42
CA LYS A 41 -4.25 -9.12 10.66
C LYS A 41 -5.51 -8.30 10.43
N LEU A 42 -6.50 -8.95 9.85
CA LEU A 42 -7.85 -8.40 9.75
C LEU A 42 -8.52 -8.51 11.13
N PRO A 43 -8.99 -7.41 11.73
CA PRO A 43 -9.77 -7.48 12.96
C PRO A 43 -11.08 -8.20 12.64
N GLU A 44 -11.27 -9.39 13.23
CA GLU A 44 -12.50 -10.19 13.10
C GLU A 44 -13.76 -9.45 13.61
N ALA A 45 -13.58 -8.33 14.32
CA ALA A 45 -14.63 -7.70 15.08
C ALA A 45 -15.55 -6.75 14.29
N ASP A 46 -15.16 -6.27 13.09
CA ASP A 46 -15.90 -5.18 12.45
C ASP A 46 -16.01 -5.31 10.91
N PRO A 47 -17.21 -5.62 10.36
CA PRO A 47 -17.40 -5.83 8.93
C PRO A 47 -17.16 -4.56 8.10
N VAL A 48 -17.34 -3.37 8.68
CA VAL A 48 -17.03 -2.10 7.99
C VAL A 48 -15.53 -1.97 7.78
N LYS A 49 -14.74 -2.22 8.83
CA LYS A 49 -13.28 -2.17 8.78
C LYS A 49 -12.73 -3.23 7.82
N LEU A 50 -13.33 -4.42 7.80
CA LEU A 50 -13.01 -5.48 6.85
C LEU A 50 -13.24 -5.05 5.39
N ASN A 51 -14.38 -4.41 5.09
CA ASN A 51 -14.67 -3.91 3.75
C ASN A 51 -13.68 -2.82 3.32
N VAL A 52 -13.40 -1.86 4.20
CA VAL A 52 -12.41 -0.80 3.93
C VAL A 52 -11.03 -1.40 3.66
N ALA A 53 -10.60 -2.40 4.45
CA ALA A 53 -9.36 -3.12 4.18
C ALA A 53 -9.37 -3.83 2.84
N ARG A 54 -10.44 -4.55 2.50
CA ARG A 54 -10.57 -5.26 1.21
C ARG A 54 -10.56 -4.30 0.02
N GLU A 55 -11.20 -3.14 0.12
CA GLU A 55 -11.20 -2.13 -0.94
C GLU A 55 -9.82 -1.49 -1.13
N GLN A 56 -9.16 -1.12 -0.03
CA GLN A 56 -7.80 -0.55 -0.07
C GLN A 56 -6.77 -1.57 -0.56
N LEU A 57 -6.94 -2.84 -0.18
CA LEU A 57 -6.17 -3.96 -0.72
C LEU A 57 -6.39 -4.13 -2.22
N ALA A 58 -7.65 -4.12 -2.67
CA ALA A 58 -7.97 -4.24 -4.07
C ALA A 58 -7.41 -3.06 -4.88
N LYS A 59 -7.38 -1.85 -4.31
CA LYS A 59 -6.72 -0.69 -4.90
C LYS A 59 -5.22 -0.91 -5.03
N MET A 60 -4.55 -1.32 -3.96
CA MET A 60 -3.11 -1.62 -4.03
C MET A 60 -2.78 -2.72 -5.03
N ARG A 61 -3.55 -3.81 -5.06
CA ARG A 61 -3.32 -4.84 -6.06
C ARG A 61 -3.44 -4.31 -7.50
N ARG A 62 -4.33 -3.34 -7.76
CA ARG A 62 -4.43 -2.66 -9.07
C ARG A 62 -3.29 -1.70 -9.36
N THR A 63 -2.54 -1.26 -8.35
CA THR A 63 -1.38 -0.38 -8.48
C THR A 63 -0.05 -1.11 -8.26
N SER A 64 -0.06 -2.43 -8.06
CA SER A 64 1.09 -3.32 -7.84
C SER A 64 2.12 -3.35 -8.99
N ASN A 65 1.87 -2.61 -10.07
CA ASN A 65 2.79 -2.46 -11.19
C ASN A 65 2.67 -1.03 -11.75
N SER A 66 2.81 -0.06 -10.85
CA SER A 66 2.63 1.35 -11.16
C SER A 66 3.97 2.06 -11.29
N THR A 67 4.01 3.04 -12.19
CA THR A 67 5.10 4.01 -12.21
C THR A 67 4.98 4.89 -10.96
N ILE A 68 6.05 5.00 -10.19
CA ILE A 68 6.14 5.88 -9.03
C ILE A 68 6.68 7.23 -9.44
N ARG A 69 5.95 8.28 -9.06
CA ARG A 69 6.35 9.68 -9.21
C ARG A 69 6.44 10.32 -7.84
N TRP A 70 7.67 10.48 -7.35
CA TRP A 70 7.94 11.23 -6.12
C TRP A 70 7.57 12.71 -6.32
N ILE A 71 6.71 13.22 -5.44
CA ILE A 71 6.31 14.63 -5.42
C ILE A 71 7.23 15.38 -4.44
N ASP A 72 7.45 14.79 -3.27
CA ASP A 72 8.39 15.25 -2.25
C ASP A 72 8.96 14.05 -1.48
N GLY A 73 9.72 14.28 -0.41
CA GLY A 73 10.36 13.23 0.39
C GLY A 73 9.37 12.25 1.04
N ASP A 74 8.13 12.69 1.26
CA ASP A 74 7.09 11.94 1.94
C ASP A 74 5.88 11.65 1.05
N HIS A 75 5.61 12.40 -0.02
CA HIS A 75 4.52 12.10 -0.95
C HIS A 75 4.99 11.57 -2.29
N PHE A 76 4.28 10.56 -2.79
CA PHE A 76 4.48 10.00 -4.12
C PHE A 76 3.14 9.63 -4.76
N ILE A 77 3.10 9.64 -6.09
CA ILE A 77 1.94 9.25 -6.88
C ILE A 77 2.27 7.94 -7.60
N LEU A 78 1.35 6.99 -7.54
CA LEU A 78 1.41 5.75 -8.30
C LEU A 78 0.46 5.83 -9.48
N LYS A 79 1.00 5.69 -10.68
CA LYS A 79 0.23 5.62 -11.92
C LYS A 79 0.22 4.19 -12.44
N ASN A 80 -0.93 3.55 -12.46
CA ASN A 80 -1.04 2.20 -13.05
C ASN A 80 -1.13 2.24 -14.58
N GLU A 81 -1.02 1.07 -15.19
CA GLU A 81 -1.17 0.86 -16.64
C GLU A 81 -2.52 1.33 -17.22
N LYS A 82 -3.56 1.45 -16.39
CA LYS A 82 -4.87 1.99 -16.76
C LYS A 82 -4.93 3.52 -16.70
N GLY A 83 -3.83 4.18 -16.34
CA GLY A 83 -3.75 5.63 -16.18
C GLY A 83 -4.38 6.16 -14.88
N ILE A 84 -4.74 5.28 -13.94
CA ILE A 84 -5.23 5.67 -12.62
C ILE A 84 -4.03 6.16 -11.80
N GLU A 85 -4.12 7.40 -11.33
CA GLU A 85 -3.13 8.04 -10.47
C GLU A 85 -3.67 8.08 -9.04
N GLU A 86 -3.00 7.40 -8.11
CA GLU A 86 -3.31 7.48 -6.68
C GLU A 86 -2.13 8.09 -5.92
N SER A 87 -2.42 9.05 -5.04
CA SER A 87 -1.43 9.70 -4.19
C SER A 87 -1.30 8.96 -2.87
N PHE A 88 -0.06 8.77 -2.45
CA PHE A 88 0.29 8.09 -1.22
C PHE A 88 1.27 8.96 -0.43
N GLN A 89 1.07 8.99 0.88
CA GLN A 89 1.98 9.59 1.83
C GLN A 89 2.73 8.48 2.56
N ARG A 90 4.05 8.52 2.49
CA ARG A 90 4.97 7.79 3.36
C ARG A 90 4.80 8.38 4.76
N PHE A 91 4.45 7.53 5.72
CA PHE A 91 4.54 7.90 7.12
C PHE A 91 5.99 7.65 7.55
N GLY A 92 6.80 8.71 7.57
CA GLY A 92 8.12 8.71 8.17
C GLY A 92 8.02 8.41 9.67
N ASN A 93 8.96 7.61 10.15
CA ASN A 93 9.17 7.36 11.59
C ASN A 93 9.89 8.55 12.21
#